data_AF-A0A4Q3R900-F1
#
_entry.id   AF-A0A4Q3R900-F1
#
_cell.length_a   1.000
_cell.length_b   1.000
_cell.length_c   1.000
_cell.angle_alpha   90.00
_cell.angle_beta   90.00
_cell.angle_gamma   90.00
#
_symmetry.space_group_name_H-M   'P 1'
#
loop_
_entity.id
_entity.type
_entity.pdbx_description
1 polymer ?
#
loop_
_entity_poly.entity_id
_entity_poly.type
_entity_poly.pdbx_seq_one_letter_code
_entity_poly.pdbx_strand_id
1 'polypeptide(L)' 'MTRKWLAIYSRPRWEKKVNQLLLQKGLESYCPLNKVRRKWSDRVKLIEEPLFKSYVFVKVSDEDRTVVRMTPGVINFV' A
#
# COMPACT_ATOMS: atom_id res chain seq x y z
N MET A 1 13.51 15.60 13.21
CA MET A 1 12.27 14.79 13.27
C MET A 1 12.57 13.38 12.81
N THR A 2 12.31 12.38 13.64
CA THR A 2 12.62 10.98 13.33
C THR A 2 11.51 10.39 12.49
N ARG A 3 11.81 10.00 11.24
CA ARG A 3 10.86 9.25 10.41
C ARG A 3 10.83 7.79 10.86
N LYS A 4 9.64 7.22 10.97
CA LYS A 4 9.44 5.82 11.36
C LYS A 4 8.64 5.10 10.28
N TRP A 5 8.93 3.81 10.11
CA TRP A 5 8.09 2.94 9.31
C TRP A 5 6.83 2.61 10.09
N LEU A 6 5.68 2.90 9.49
CA LEU A 6 4.36 2.58 10.01
C LEU A 6 3.60 1.74 8.99
N ALA A 7 2.70 0.91 9.48
CA ALA A 7 1.77 0.20 8.63
C ALA A 7 0.44 0.96 8.57
N ILE A 8 -0.16 1.03 7.39
CA ILE A 8 -1.50 1.58 7.22
C ILE A 8 -2.42 0.51 6.65
N TYR A 9 -3.63 0.48 7.19
CA TYR A 9 -4.72 -0.29 6.65
C TYR A 9 -5.36 0.49 5.50
N SER A 10 -5.48 -0.16 4.36
CA SER A 10 -6.02 0.39 3.11
C SER A 10 -7.27 -0.35 2.68
N ARG A 11 -8.07 0.26 1.80
CA ARG A 11 -9.23 -0.41 1.21
C ARG A 11 -8.78 -1.67 0.47
N PRO A 12 -9.50 -2.80 0.59
CA PRO A 12 -9.16 -4.02 -0.13
C PRO A 12 -9.03 -3.78 -1.64
N ARG A 13 -7.96 -4.29 -2.26
CA ARG A 13 -7.64 -4.14 -3.69
C ARG A 13 -7.19 -2.73 -4.11
N TRP A 14 -7.02 -1.81 -3.17
CA TRP A 14 -6.51 -0.46 -3.42
C TRP A 14 -5.04 -0.28 -3.04
N GLU A 15 -4.36 -1.33 -2.59
CA GLU A 15 -3.01 -1.28 -2.04
C GLU A 15 -2.01 -0.64 -3.03
N LYS A 16 -2.05 -1.06 -4.30
CA LYS A 16 -1.22 -0.49 -5.38
C LYS A 16 -1.52 0.99 -5.62
N LYS A 17 -2.80 1.36 -5.61
CA LYS A 17 -3.25 2.74 -5.84
C LYS A 17 -2.85 3.64 -4.68
N VAL A 18 -3.04 3.19 -3.44
CA VAL A 18 -2.62 3.92 -2.23
C VAL A 18 -1.11 4.12 -2.22
N ASN A 19 -0.34 3.09 -2.53
CA ASN A 19 1.11 3.20 -2.67
C ASN A 19 1.51 4.27 -3.70
N GLN A 20 0.89 4.26 -4.88
CA GLN A 20 1.17 5.26 -5.91
C GLN A 20 0.78 6.68 -5.49
N LEU A 21 -0.35 6.85 -4.81
CA LEU A 21 -0.80 8.16 -4.30
C LEU A 21 0.14 8.71 -3.22
N LEU A 22 0.67 7.84 -2.34
CA LEU A 22 1.63 8.24 -1.33
C LEU A 22 2.96 8.66 -1.96
N LEU A 23 3.46 7.89 -2.94
CA LEU A 23 4.65 8.24 -3.72
C LEU A 23 4.48 9.58 -4.45
N GLN A 24 3.31 9.83 -5.04
CA GLN A 24 3.00 11.11 -5.71
C GLN A 24 2.98 12.30 -4.75
N LYS A 25 2.66 12.06 -3.48
CA LYS A 25 2.71 13.08 -2.41
C LYS A 25 4.13 13.28 -1.85
N GLY A 26 5.14 12.61 -2.41
CA GLY A 26 6.53 12.68 -1.95
C GLY A 26 6.81 11.85 -0.70
N LEU A 27 5.89 10.96 -0.30
CA LEU A 27 6.07 10.08 0.84
C LEU A 27 6.72 8.77 0.41
N GLU A 28 7.65 8.28 1.22
CA GLU A 28 8.29 6.98 1.00
C GLU A 28 7.31 5.88 1.44
N SER A 29 6.81 5.09 0.47
CA SER A 29 5.89 3.99 0.73
C SER A 29 6.33 2.69 0.06
N TYR A 30 5.95 1.59 0.69
CA TYR A 30 6.28 0.24 0.27
C TYR A 30 5.05 -0.65 0.34
N CYS A 31 4.68 -1.22 -0.82
CA CYS A 31 3.63 -2.21 -0.94
C CYS A 31 4.26 -3.51 -1.45
N PRO A 32 4.52 -4.50 -0.59
CA PRO A 32 5.12 -5.76 -1.02
C PRO A 32 4.14 -6.51 -1.92
N LEU A 33 4.55 -6.81 -3.15
CA LEU A 33 3.78 -7.56 -4.14
C LEU A 33 4.44 -8.92 -4.37
N ASN A 34 3.64 -9.97 -4.39
CA ASN A 34 4.05 -11.31 -4.75
C ASN A 34 3.54 -11.68 -6.14
N LYS A 35 4.36 -12.40 -6.91
CA LYS A 35 4.00 -12.91 -8.24
C LYS A 35 3.38 -14.29 -8.08
N VAL A 36 2.08 -14.39 -8.26
CA VAL A 36 1.30 -15.63 -8.11
C VAL A 36 0.86 -16.12 -9.49
N ARG A 37 1.04 -17.42 -9.75
CA ARG A 37 0.56 -18.05 -10.99
C ARG A 37 -0.88 -18.49 -10.79
N ARG A 38 -1.82 -17.78 -11.41
CA ARG A 38 -3.25 -18.09 -11.32
C ARG A 38 -3.73 -18.82 -12.58
N LYS A 39 -4.29 -20.00 -12.39
CA LYS A 39 -4.97 -20.77 -13.45
C LYS A 39 -6.44 -20.34 -13.49
N TRP A 40 -6.87 -19.86 -14.64
CA TRP A 40 -8.27 -19.75 -15.04
C TRP A 40 -8.64 -20.95 -15.92
N SER A 41 -9.94 -21.15 -16.14
CA SER A 41 -10.47 -22.32 -16.86
C SER A 41 -9.82 -22.51 -18.23
N ASP A 42 -9.46 -21.42 -18.89
CA ASP A 42 -8.90 -21.36 -20.24
C ASP A 42 -7.38 -21.10 -20.28
N ARG A 43 -6.77 -20.51 -19.23
CA ARG A 43 -5.38 -20.04 -19.28
C ARG A 43 -4.71 -19.92 -17.93
N VAL A 44 -3.38 -19.95 -17.92
CA VAL A 44 -2.57 -19.67 -16.73
C VAL A 44 -1.87 -18.34 -16.90
N LYS A 45 -2.06 -17.40 -15.96
CA LYS A 45 -1.45 -16.07 -15.99
C LYS A 45 -0.68 -15.79 -14.71
N LEU A 46 0.49 -15.15 -14.83
CA LEU A 46 1.21 -14.60 -13.70
C LEU A 46 0.57 -13.26 -13.32
N ILE A 47 0.09 -13.16 -12.08
CA ILE A 47 -0.51 -11.94 -11.53
C ILE A 47 0.30 -11.45 -10.33
N GLU A 48 0.22 -10.16 -10.07
CA GLU A 48 0.84 -9.56 -8.90
C GLU A 48 -0.24 -9.26 -7.85
N GLU A 49 -0.18 -9.96 -6.74
CA GLU A 49 -1.07 -9.78 -5.59
C GLU A 49 -0.28 -9.23 -4.39
N PRO A 50 -0.87 -8.37 -3.54
CA PRO A 50 -0.21 -7.90 -2.32
C PRO A 50 0.16 -9.07 -1.41
N LEU A 51 1.40 -9.07 -0.91
CA LEU A 51 1.84 -10.06 0.08
C LEU A 51 1.02 -9.92 1.37
N PHE A 52 0.77 -8.69 1.79
CA PHE A 52 -0.13 -8.35 2.87
C PHE A 52 -1.35 -7.62 2.30
N LYS A 53 -2.49 -8.33 2.27
CA LYS A 53 -3.74 -7.75 1.76
C LYS A 53 -4.18 -6.59 2.64
N SER A 54 -4.59 -5.50 2.01
CA SER A 54 -5.06 -4.29 2.70
C SER A 54 -4.01 -3.60 3.57
N TYR A 55 -2.72 -3.91 3.43
CA TYR A 55 -1.63 -3.22 4.12
C TYR A 55 -0.68 -2.52 3.15
N VAL A 56 -0.28 -1.31 3.51
CA VAL A 56 0.80 -0.56 2.86
C VAL A 56 1.71 -0.05 3.96
N PHE A 57 3.02 -0.09 3.75
CA PHE A 57 4.00 0.48 4.68
C PHE A 57 4.37 1.87 4.21
N VAL A 58 4.50 2.81 5.15
CA VAL A 58 4.87 4.19 4.85
C VAL A 58 5.87 4.68 5.88
N LYS A 59 6.88 5.41 5.43
CA LYS A 59 7.89 6.00 6.30
C LYS A 59 7.60 7.48 6.47
N VAL A 60 7.17 7.85 7.67
CA VAL A 60 6.61 9.18 7.93
C VAL A 60 7.10 9.77 9.24
N SER A 61 7.12 11.10 9.30
CA SER A 61 7.21 11.87 10.54
C SER A 61 5.80 12.11 11.11
N ASP A 62 5.70 12.75 12.28
CA ASP A 62 4.39 13.01 12.90
C ASP A 62 3.53 13.99 12.07
N GLU A 63 4.16 14.93 11.37
CA GLU A 63 3.53 15.93 10.51
C GLU A 63 2.90 15.30 9.26
N ASP A 64 3.55 14.27 8.72
CA ASP A 64 3.11 13.55 7.53
C ASP A 64 1.87 12.67 7.82
N ARG A 65 1.56 12.38 9.10
CA ARG A 65 0.45 11.46 9.46
C ARG A 65 -0.89 11.98 8.96
N THR A 66 -1.12 13.28 9.03
CA THR A 66 -2.34 13.91 8.51
C THR A 66 -2.44 13.74 7.00
N VAL A 67 -1.35 13.93 6.28
CA VAL A 67 -1.29 13.79 4.81
C VAL A 67 -1.61 12.36 4.38
N VAL A 68 -1.04 11.37 5.07
CA VAL A 68 -1.32 9.95 4.86
C VAL A 68 -2.79 9.64 5.13
N ARG A 69 -3.33 10.08 6.27
CA ARG A 69 -4.73 9.81 6.67
C ARG A 69 -5.73 10.41 5.68
N MET A 70 -5.43 11.57 5.12
CA MET A 70 -6.23 12.22 4.09
C MET A 70 -6.06 11.61 2.69
N THR A 71 -5.20 10.58 2.52
CA THR A 71 -5.01 9.92 1.24
C THR A 71 -6.19 9.01 0.91
N PRO A 72 -6.81 9.14 -0.27
CA PRO A 72 -7.93 8.29 -0.66
C PRO A 72 -7.59 6.80 -0.60
N GLY A 73 -8.38 6.05 0.15
CA GLY A 73 -8.22 4.60 0.31
C GLY A 73 -7.40 4.19 1.54
N VAL A 74 -6.84 5.12 2.30
CA VAL A 74 -6.32 4.86 3.65
C VAL A 74 -7.49 4.82 4.64
N ILE A 75 -7.51 3.82 5.51
CA ILE A 75 -8.55 3.62 6.52
C ILE A 75 -8.00 3.98 7.89
N ASN A 76 -6.89 3.36 8.31
CA ASN A 76 -6.31 3.63 9.62
C ASN A 76 -4.81 3.37 9.66
N PHE A 77 -4.13 3.95 10.65
CA PHE A 77 -2.78 3.52 11.04
C PHE A 77 -2.86 2.30 11.94
N VAL A 78 -1.83 1.46 11.87
CA VAL A 78 -1.61 0.31 12.77
C VAL A 78 -0.35 0.54 13.58
#